data_AF-A0A377A3I1-F1
#
_entry.id   AF-A0A377A3I1-F1
#
_cell.length_a   1.000
_cell.length_b   1.000
_cell.length_c   1.000
_cell.angle_alpha   90.00
_cell.angle_beta   90.00
_cell.angle_gamma   90.00
#
_symmetry.space_group_name_H-M   'P 1'
#
loop_
_entity.id
_entity.type
_entity.pdbx_description
1 polymer ?
#
loop_
_entity_poly.entity_id
_entity_poly.type
_entity_poly.pdbx_seq_one_letter_code
_entity_poly.pdbx_strand_id
1 'polypeptide(L)'
;MIKNTFETTPDYVLSAYKDNAAVMEGSEVGRYFADHETGRYDFHQEPAHILMKVETHNHPTAISPWPGAATGSGGEIRDEGATGRGAKPKAGLVGFSVSNLRIPGFEQPWEEDFGKPERIVTALDIMTEGPLGGAAFKQRIWSSGTEWLLPYL
;
A
#
# COMPACT_ATOMS: atom_id res chain seq x y z
N MET A 1 -8.66 -23.52 -5.30
CA MET A 1 -7.66 -22.86 -6.18
C MET A 1 -6.73 -21.96 -5.36
N ILE A 2 -7.14 -20.80 -4.84
CA ILE A 2 -6.21 -19.92 -4.07
C ILE A 2 -5.77 -20.53 -2.73
N LYS A 3 -6.72 -20.99 -1.89
CA LYS A 3 -6.41 -21.63 -0.59
C LYS A 3 -5.52 -22.87 -0.70
N ASN A 4 -5.48 -23.51 -1.87
CA ASN A 4 -4.66 -24.70 -2.10
C ASN A 4 -3.16 -24.42 -1.97
N THR A 5 -2.73 -23.18 -2.24
CA THR A 5 -1.34 -22.76 -2.01
C THR A 5 -0.95 -22.88 -0.54
N PHE A 6 -1.83 -22.42 0.37
CA PHE A 6 -1.65 -22.56 1.81
C PHE A 6 -1.83 -24.00 2.31
N GLU A 7 -2.78 -24.76 1.75
CA GLU A 7 -2.93 -26.19 2.06
C GLU A 7 -1.67 -26.99 1.70
N THR A 8 -0.98 -26.61 0.62
CA THR A 8 0.22 -27.30 0.12
C THR A 8 1.50 -26.80 0.79
N THR A 9 1.55 -25.52 1.14
CA THR A 9 2.74 -24.86 1.71
C THR A 9 2.31 -23.96 2.87
N PRO A 10 2.02 -24.56 4.03
CA PRO A 10 1.61 -23.82 5.22
C PRO A 10 2.79 -23.20 5.99
N ASP A 11 4.03 -23.55 5.61
CA ASP A 11 5.26 -23.18 6.29
C ASP A 11 5.33 -21.67 6.54
N TYR A 12 5.71 -21.32 7.77
CA TYR A 12 5.89 -19.93 8.25
C TYR A 12 4.64 -19.05 8.27
N VAL A 13 3.45 -19.55 7.92
CA VAL A 13 2.22 -18.76 7.93
C VAL A 13 1.54 -18.82 9.31
N LEU A 14 1.37 -17.66 9.94
CA LEU A 14 0.67 -17.50 11.22
C LEU A 14 -0.83 -17.19 11.02
N SER A 15 -1.15 -16.44 9.95
CA SER A 15 -2.52 -16.08 9.60
C SER A 15 -2.73 -15.97 8.09
N ALA A 16 -3.77 -16.63 7.59
CA ALA A 16 -4.29 -16.49 6.23
C ALA A 16 -5.81 -16.67 6.22
N TYR A 17 -6.51 -15.86 5.41
CA TYR A 17 -7.97 -15.94 5.15
C TYR A 17 -8.91 -15.78 6.37
N LYS A 18 -8.41 -15.25 7.49
CA LYS A 18 -9.18 -15.12 8.74
C LYS A 18 -9.09 -13.72 9.38
N ASP A 19 -8.48 -12.77 8.68
CA ASP A 19 -8.23 -11.40 9.14
C ASP A 19 -8.10 -10.46 7.94
N ASN A 20 -7.93 -9.16 8.18
CA ASN A 20 -7.76 -8.13 7.16
C ASN A 20 -6.41 -8.21 6.44
N ALA A 21 -5.39 -8.86 7.02
CA ALA A 21 -4.09 -9.10 6.42
C ALA A 21 -3.60 -10.54 6.66
N ALA A 22 -2.70 -11.01 5.81
CA ALA A 22 -1.95 -12.24 6.08
C ALA A 22 -0.77 -11.93 7.01
N VAL A 23 -0.34 -12.91 7.81
CA VAL A 23 0.80 -12.78 8.72
C VAL A 23 1.70 -14.01 8.58
N MET A 24 3.00 -13.77 8.43
CA MET A 24 4.03 -14.80 8.41
C MET A 24 5.08 -14.57 9.50
N GLU A 25 5.83 -15.61 9.81
CA GLU A 25 6.97 -15.55 10.72
C GLU A 25 7.98 -14.48 10.26
N GLY A 26 8.67 -13.90 11.24
CA GLY A 26 9.63 -12.82 11.03
C GLY A 26 10.94 -13.15 11.72
N SER A 27 11.53 -12.16 12.38
CA SER A 27 12.80 -12.36 13.08
C SER A 27 12.72 -11.87 14.53
N GLU A 28 13.50 -12.51 15.39
CA GLU A 28 13.79 -12.05 16.75
C GLU A 28 14.68 -10.81 16.68
N VAL A 29 14.15 -9.65 17.09
CA VAL A 29 14.86 -8.36 17.02
C VAL A 29 14.50 -7.46 18.21
N GLY A 30 15.32 -6.45 18.46
CA GLY A 30 14.98 -5.39 19.40
C GLY A 30 13.91 -4.45 18.83
N ARG A 31 12.65 -4.59 19.24
CA ARG A 31 11.61 -3.59 18.97
C ARG A 31 11.83 -2.37 19.86
N TYR A 32 11.89 -1.19 19.24
CA TYR A 32 12.21 0.06 19.92
C TYR A 32 10.96 0.92 20.09
N PHE A 33 10.53 1.10 21.33
CA PHE A 33 9.40 1.97 21.70
C PHE A 33 9.53 2.42 23.16
N ALA A 34 8.75 3.45 23.53
CA ALA A 34 8.72 3.96 24.90
C ALA A 34 7.87 3.07 25.80
N ASP A 35 8.40 2.72 26.97
CA ASP A 35 7.65 2.03 28.02
C ASP A 35 6.51 2.92 28.57
N HIS A 36 5.37 2.31 28.91
CA HIS A 36 4.17 3.04 29.32
C HIS A 36 4.30 3.67 30.72
N GLU A 37 5.04 3.04 31.63
CA GLU A 37 5.17 3.54 33.01
C GLU A 37 6.24 4.63 33.12
N THR A 38 7.36 4.45 32.42
CA THR A 38 8.54 5.32 32.55
C THR A 38 8.68 6.35 31.43
N GLY A 39 8.01 6.14 30.29
CA GLY A 39 8.18 6.96 29.08
C GLY A 39 9.57 6.85 28.44
N ARG A 40 10.44 5.96 28.93
CA ARG A 40 11.80 5.78 28.42
C ARG A 40 11.78 4.85 27.22
N TYR A 41 12.47 5.23 26.15
CA TYR A 41 12.69 4.35 25.01
C TYR A 41 13.75 3.30 25.32
N ASP A 42 13.47 2.05 24.98
CA ASP A 42 14.38 0.93 25.13
C ASP A 42 14.17 -0.11 24.02
N PHE A 43 15.12 -1.02 23.87
CA PHE A 43 14.97 -2.17 22.98
C PHE A 43 14.31 -3.33 23.71
N HIS A 44 13.28 -3.91 23.10
CA HIS A 44 12.56 -5.07 23.60
C HIS A 44 12.85 -6.23 22.66
N GLN A 45 13.62 -7.22 23.11
CA GLN A 45 13.96 -8.39 22.29
C GLN A 45 12.74 -9.31 22.18
N GLU A 46 12.12 -9.34 21.00
CA GLU A 46 10.91 -10.14 20.75
C GLU A 46 10.75 -10.47 19.24
N PRO A 47 9.90 -11.44 18.88
CA PRO A 47 9.57 -11.71 17.48
C PRO A 47 8.89 -10.50 16.82
N ALA A 48 9.50 -9.97 15.77
CA ALA A 48 8.86 -9.03 14.86
C ALA A 48 8.33 -9.76 13.62
N HIS A 49 7.15 -10.36 13.75
CA HIS A 49 6.42 -10.99 12.65
C HIS A 49 6.00 -9.98 11.57
N ILE A 50 5.73 -10.48 10.36
CA ILE A 50 5.49 -9.65 9.17
C ILE A 50 4.05 -9.84 8.73
N LEU A 51 3.31 -8.73 8.61
CA LEU A 51 1.99 -8.70 7.96
C LEU A 51 2.11 -8.21 6.52
N MET A 52 1.15 -8.58 5.68
CA MET A 52 1.07 -8.09 4.29
C MET A 52 -0.38 -7.99 3.82
N LYS A 53 -0.68 -6.87 3.14
CA LYS A 53 -1.96 -6.61 2.47
C LYS A 53 -1.70 -5.81 1.19
N VAL A 54 -2.59 -5.99 0.22
CA VAL A 54 -2.65 -5.18 -1.00
C VAL A 54 -4.12 -4.93 -1.29
N GLU A 55 -4.46 -3.69 -1.61
CA GLU A 55 -5.80 -3.30 -2.04
C GLU A 55 -5.74 -2.53 -3.36
N THR A 56 -6.91 -2.38 -3.98
CA THR A 56 -7.06 -1.57 -5.19
C THR A 56 -8.18 -0.56 -4.97
N HIS A 57 -8.09 0.59 -5.63
CA HIS A 57 -9.09 1.65 -5.51
C HIS A 57 -9.47 2.20 -6.90
N ASN A 58 -9.77 1.27 -7.81
CA ASN A 58 -9.82 1.52 -9.26
C ASN A 58 -10.95 2.48 -9.65
N HIS A 59 -12.18 2.17 -9.25
CA HIS A 59 -13.36 2.93 -9.68
C HIS A 59 -13.32 4.40 -9.21
N PRO A 60 -13.01 4.72 -7.94
CA PRO A 60 -12.91 6.11 -7.51
C PRO A 60 -11.73 6.84 -8.16
N THR A 61 -10.60 6.16 -8.42
CA THR A 61 -9.43 6.76 -9.09
C THR A 61 -9.75 7.16 -10.53
N ALA A 62 -10.60 6.42 -11.24
CA ALA A 62 -11.04 6.79 -12.58
C ALA A 62 -11.92 8.07 -12.62
N ILE A 63 -12.56 8.42 -11.48
CA ILE A 63 -13.44 9.59 -11.36
C ILE A 63 -12.67 10.79 -10.78
N SER A 64 -11.91 10.58 -9.70
CA SER A 64 -11.14 11.61 -9.01
C SER A 64 -9.81 11.01 -8.52
N PRO A 65 -8.72 11.14 -9.30
CA PRO A 65 -7.51 10.36 -9.08
C PRO A 65 -6.80 10.66 -7.76
N TRP A 66 -6.66 11.94 -7.39
CA TRP A 66 -5.97 12.32 -6.16
C TRP A 66 -6.62 11.72 -4.91
N PRO A 67 -7.90 12.02 -4.59
CA PRO A 67 -8.54 11.42 -3.42
C PRO A 67 -8.71 9.91 -3.60
N GLY A 68 -8.95 9.41 -4.82
CA GLY A 68 -9.05 7.98 -5.09
C GLY A 68 -7.81 7.19 -4.69
N ALA A 69 -6.62 7.66 -5.10
CA ALA A 69 -5.35 7.02 -4.74
C ALA A 69 -4.98 7.24 -3.25
N ALA A 70 -5.27 8.43 -2.71
CA ALA A 70 -5.02 8.75 -1.31
C ALA A 70 -5.85 7.86 -0.37
N THR A 71 -7.15 7.72 -0.61
CA THR A 71 -8.02 6.87 0.22
C THR A 71 -7.79 5.39 -0.01
N GLY A 72 -7.34 4.98 -1.20
CA GLY A 72 -6.85 3.62 -1.44
C GLY A 72 -5.68 3.27 -0.51
N SER A 73 -4.67 4.15 -0.44
CA SER A 73 -3.56 3.99 0.50
C SER A 73 -4.03 4.03 1.97
N GLY A 74 -4.97 4.93 2.28
CA GLY A 74 -5.49 5.06 3.64
C GLY A 74 -6.37 3.91 4.10
N GLY A 75 -7.08 3.23 3.19
CA GLY A 75 -7.82 2.01 3.49
C GLY A 75 -6.88 0.87 3.86
N GLU A 76 -5.90 0.64 3.00
CA GLU A 76 -4.90 -0.42 3.16
C GLU A 76 -4.09 -0.27 4.47
N ILE A 77 -3.59 0.94 4.77
CA ILE A 77 -2.87 1.21 6.04
C ILE A 77 -3.74 0.94 7.28
N ARG A 78 -5.06 1.18 7.21
CA ARG A 78 -5.96 0.88 8.34
C ARG A 78 -6.12 -0.63 8.54
N ASP A 79 -6.17 -1.39 7.46
CA ASP A 79 -6.26 -2.85 7.52
C ASP A 79 -5.00 -3.46 8.14
N GLU A 80 -3.82 -2.95 7.77
CA GLU A 80 -2.57 -3.33 8.43
C GLU A 80 -2.64 -3.05 9.94
N GLY A 81 -3.05 -1.84 10.33
CA GLY A 81 -3.16 -1.44 11.73
C GLY A 81 -4.20 -2.24 12.54
N ALA A 82 -5.27 -2.70 11.89
CA ALA A 82 -6.36 -3.46 12.50
C ALA A 82 -6.12 -4.98 12.56
N THR A 83 -5.00 -5.47 12.03
CA THR A 83 -4.67 -6.90 12.03
C THR A 83 -4.47 -7.42 13.46
N GLY A 84 -5.08 -8.57 13.78
CA GLY A 84 -5.04 -9.19 15.10
C GLY A 84 -5.66 -8.32 16.19
N ARG A 85 -4.84 -7.86 17.14
CA ARG A 85 -5.25 -6.97 18.24
C ARG A 85 -4.66 -5.56 18.12
N GLY A 86 -4.18 -5.23 16.93
CA GLY A 86 -3.40 -4.04 16.66
C GLY A 86 -2.01 -4.40 16.16
N ALA A 87 -1.63 -3.85 15.01
CA ALA A 87 -0.29 -3.96 14.46
C ALA A 87 0.21 -2.60 13.97
N LYS A 88 1.48 -2.55 13.53
CA LYS A 88 2.13 -1.33 13.06
C LYS A 88 2.50 -1.52 11.58
N PRO A 89 1.95 -0.69 10.67
CA PRO A 89 2.43 -0.58 9.29
C PRO A 89 3.95 -0.41 9.23
N LYS A 90 4.60 -0.74 8.11
CA LYS A 90 6.07 -0.55 7.99
C LYS A 90 6.56 -0.05 6.63
N ALA A 91 6.00 -0.53 5.53
CA ALA A 91 6.38 -0.09 4.20
C ALA A 91 5.21 -0.37 3.26
N GLY A 92 5.02 0.48 2.25
CA GLY A 92 3.91 0.32 1.32
C GLY A 92 4.36 0.48 -0.12
N LEU A 93 3.89 -0.41 -0.99
CA LEU A 93 4.07 -0.34 -2.45
C LEU A 93 2.95 0.47 -3.13
N VAL A 94 3.14 0.83 -4.39
CA VAL A 94 2.13 1.50 -5.23
C VAL A 94 2.18 0.91 -6.63
N GLY A 95 1.03 0.69 -7.25
CA GLY A 95 0.94 0.26 -8.65
C GLY A 95 -0.14 1.05 -9.39
N PHE A 96 0.16 1.45 -10.63
CA PHE A 96 -0.79 2.05 -11.55
C PHE A 96 -0.69 1.36 -12.90
N SER A 97 -1.84 1.09 -13.50
CA SER A 97 -1.97 0.67 -14.89
C SER A 97 -2.99 1.59 -15.54
N VAL A 98 -2.59 2.28 -16.60
CA VAL A 98 -3.42 3.26 -17.32
C VAL A 98 -3.32 3.04 -18.83
N SER A 99 -4.22 3.65 -19.59
CA SER A 99 -4.11 3.71 -21.05
C SER A 99 -2.94 4.61 -21.49
N ASN A 100 -2.75 4.75 -22.80
CA ASN A 100 -1.77 5.67 -23.39
C ASN A 100 -1.90 7.09 -22.82
N LEU A 101 -0.76 7.70 -22.47
CA LEU A 101 -0.74 9.01 -21.80
C LEU A 101 -1.07 10.12 -22.79
N ARG A 102 -0.57 10.03 -24.03
CA ARG A 102 -0.74 11.04 -25.08
C ARG A 102 -0.41 12.44 -24.56
N ILE A 103 0.81 12.59 -24.05
CA ILE A 103 1.29 13.85 -23.49
C ILE A 103 1.31 14.90 -24.62
N PRO A 104 0.62 16.05 -24.48
CA PRO A 104 0.57 17.07 -25.53
C PRO A 104 1.96 17.54 -25.96
N GLY A 105 2.27 17.44 -27.25
CA GLY A 105 3.59 17.80 -27.79
C GLY A 105 4.68 16.73 -27.56
N PHE A 106 4.32 15.57 -27.03
CA PHE A 106 5.21 14.42 -26.80
C PHE A 106 4.51 13.07 -27.08
N GLU A 107 3.63 13.04 -28.06
CA GLU A 107 2.92 11.83 -28.50
C GLU A 107 3.90 10.78 -29.06
N GLN A 108 3.63 9.51 -28.77
CA GLN A 108 4.43 8.40 -29.24
C GLN A 108 3.77 7.69 -30.44
N PRO A 109 4.55 7.09 -31.36
CA PRO A 109 4.02 6.54 -32.62
C PRO A 109 3.09 5.32 -32.45
N TRP A 110 3.05 4.71 -31.25
CA TRP A 110 2.14 3.62 -30.91
C TRP A 110 0.85 4.09 -30.22
N GLU A 111 0.71 5.39 -29.94
CA GLU A 111 -0.45 5.93 -29.24
C GLU A 111 -1.57 6.29 -30.21
N GLU A 112 -2.77 5.77 -29.95
CA GLU A 112 -3.98 6.08 -30.72
C GLU A 112 -5.08 6.62 -29.80
N ASP A 113 -5.93 7.51 -30.32
CA ASP A 113 -7.10 8.04 -29.62
C ASP A 113 -8.34 7.18 -29.86
N PHE A 114 -8.71 6.35 -28.89
CA PHE A 114 -9.95 5.58 -28.91
C PHE A 114 -11.13 6.29 -28.23
N GLY A 115 -10.95 7.54 -27.81
CA GLY A 115 -11.90 8.28 -26.97
C GLY A 115 -11.95 7.75 -25.53
N LYS A 116 -12.81 8.37 -24.72
CA LYS A 116 -13.15 7.93 -23.36
C LYS A 116 -14.55 8.39 -22.97
N PRO A 117 -15.22 7.73 -22.00
CA PRO A 117 -16.43 8.28 -21.41
C PRO A 117 -16.20 9.67 -20.81
N GLU A 118 -17.15 10.59 -20.96
CA GLU A 118 -17.04 11.96 -20.41
C GLU A 118 -16.90 11.99 -18.88
N ARG A 119 -17.50 11.01 -18.20
CA ARG A 119 -17.55 10.92 -16.74
C ARG A 119 -16.27 10.42 -16.06
N ILE A 120 -15.24 10.03 -16.82
CA ILE A 120 -13.94 9.60 -16.28
C ILE A 120 -12.82 10.51 -16.75
N VAL A 121 -11.74 10.59 -15.98
CA VAL A 121 -10.56 11.39 -16.36
C VAL A 121 -9.66 10.66 -17.37
N THR A 122 -8.67 11.35 -17.94
CA THR A 122 -7.70 10.72 -18.86
C THR A 122 -6.66 9.88 -18.13
N ALA A 123 -5.92 9.04 -18.86
CA ALA A 123 -4.76 8.34 -18.32
C ALA A 123 -3.68 9.31 -17.82
N LEU A 124 -3.46 10.41 -18.55
CA LEU A 124 -2.53 11.46 -18.14
C LEU A 124 -2.96 12.13 -16.84
N ASP A 125 -4.24 12.45 -16.66
CA ASP A 125 -4.76 13.04 -15.42
C ASP A 125 -4.59 12.07 -14.25
N ILE A 126 -4.83 10.76 -14.45
CA ILE A 126 -4.59 9.75 -13.43
C ILE A 126 -3.11 9.74 -13.02
N MET A 127 -2.19 9.74 -13.97
CA MET A 127 -0.74 9.71 -13.68
C MET A 127 -0.19 11.03 -13.17
N THR A 128 -0.90 12.14 -13.37
CA THR A 128 -0.54 13.45 -12.81
C THR A 128 -1.01 13.58 -11.37
N GLU A 129 -2.27 13.25 -11.09
CA GLU A 129 -2.91 13.51 -9.79
C GLU A 129 -2.90 12.30 -8.84
N GLY A 130 -3.02 11.09 -9.39
CA GLY A 130 -3.11 9.84 -8.61
C GLY A 130 -1.85 9.54 -7.79
N PRO A 131 -0.65 9.49 -8.40
CA PRO A 131 0.59 9.28 -7.67
C PRO A 131 0.83 10.32 -6.56
N LEU A 132 0.51 11.59 -6.82
CA LEU A 132 0.62 12.66 -5.84
C LEU A 132 -0.33 12.47 -4.66
N GLY A 133 -1.59 12.08 -4.91
CA GLY A 133 -2.56 11.76 -3.87
C GLY A 133 -2.12 10.59 -2.99
N GLY A 134 -1.67 9.50 -3.59
CA GLY A 134 -1.14 8.34 -2.87
C GLY A 134 0.10 8.69 -2.02
N ALA A 135 1.04 9.44 -2.60
CA ALA A 135 2.25 9.90 -1.91
C ALA A 135 1.92 10.85 -0.75
N ALA A 136 1.00 11.80 -0.94
CA ALA A 136 0.60 12.75 0.08
C ALA A 136 0.03 12.07 1.33
N PHE A 137 -0.79 11.02 1.15
CA PHE A 137 -1.33 10.26 2.28
C PHE A 137 -0.21 9.53 3.04
N LYS A 138 0.68 8.83 2.32
CA LYS A 138 1.80 8.11 2.92
C LYS A 138 2.75 9.06 3.67
N GLN A 139 3.15 10.18 3.06
CA GLN A 139 4.00 11.18 3.71
C GLN A 139 3.40 11.68 5.02
N ARG A 140 2.10 11.96 5.05
CA ARG A 140 1.41 12.43 6.25
C ARG A 140 1.48 11.41 7.39
N ILE A 141 1.21 10.14 7.10
CA ILE A 141 1.21 9.06 8.11
C ILE A 141 2.63 8.68 8.56
N TRP A 142 3.59 8.68 7.63
CA TRP A 142 4.95 8.17 7.85
C TRP A 142 5.96 9.22 8.31
N SER A 143 5.53 10.47 8.45
CA SER A 143 6.36 11.59 8.96
C SER A 143 6.92 11.39 10.39
N SER A 144 6.58 10.27 11.06
CA SER A 144 6.97 9.95 12.44
C SER A 144 8.07 8.87 12.60
N GLY A 145 8.88 8.64 11.57
CA GLY A 145 10.17 7.93 11.75
C GLY A 145 10.23 6.51 11.21
N THR A 146 9.74 6.30 9.99
CA THR A 146 9.86 5.00 9.34
C THR A 146 10.32 5.13 7.89
N GLU A 147 11.09 4.13 7.45
CA GLU A 147 11.91 4.22 6.25
C GLU A 147 11.11 4.09 4.94
N TRP A 148 11.55 4.84 3.93
CA TRP A 148 11.08 4.75 2.56
C TRP A 148 11.78 3.60 1.84
N LEU A 149 11.05 2.57 1.45
CA LEU A 149 11.47 1.69 0.36
C LEU A 149 10.65 2.09 -0.87
N LEU A 150 11.21 2.97 -1.70
CA LEU A 150 10.77 3.11 -3.08
C LEU A 150 11.46 1.99 -3.87
N PRO A 151 10.76 0.92 -4.28
CA PRO A 151 11.30 0.06 -5.31
C PRO A 151 11.34 0.88 -6.60
N TYR A 152 12.53 1.35 -6.98
CA TYR A 152 12.80 1.69 -8.38
C TYR A 152 12.76 0.36 -9.14
N LEU A 153 11.65 0.11 -9.84
CA LEU A 153 11.57 -0.85 -10.94
C LEU A 153 11.54 -0.06 -12.25
#